data_AF-C8VXK9-F1
#
_entry.id   AF-C8VXK9-F1
#
_cell.length_a   1.000
_cell.length_b   1.000
_cell.length_c   1.000
_cell.angle_alpha   90.00
_cell.angle_beta   90.00
_cell.angle_gamma   90.00
#
_symmetry.space_group_name_H-M   'P 1'
#
loop_
_entity.id
_entity.type
_entity.pdbx_description
1 polymer ?
#
loop_
_entity_poly.entity_id
_entity_poly.type
_entity_poly.pdbx_seq_one_letter_code
_entity_poly.pdbx_strand_id
1 'polypeptide(L)'
;MGTIDPNESIMNYAMDQIKNNLVWDFNVEKEFINRKKGYGFVIDLRNCTPFLVLYKMAQYVSVSHNCPQQPPQELMLEALRERGVSLEESGLYNINSQLRTWIEENILK
;
A
#
# COMPACT_ATOMS: atom_id res chain seq x y z
N MET A 1 -11.87 -27.10 -4.46
CA MET A 1 -12.85 -26.00 -4.38
C MET A 1 -12.21 -24.97 -3.45
N GLY A 2 -11.48 -24.00 -4.01
CA GLY A 2 -10.71 -23.04 -3.22
C GLY A 2 -11.64 -22.06 -2.53
N THR A 3 -11.51 -21.92 -1.21
CA THR A 3 -12.19 -20.87 -0.45
C THR A 3 -11.61 -19.53 -0.89
N ILE A 4 -12.41 -18.73 -1.58
CA ILE A 4 -12.05 -17.33 -1.87
C ILE A 4 -11.97 -16.63 -0.52
N ASP A 5 -10.82 -16.02 -0.21
CA ASP A 5 -10.68 -15.20 0.99
C ASP A 5 -11.68 -14.04 0.87
N PRO A 6 -12.59 -13.82 1.84
CA PRO A 6 -13.53 -12.71 1.80
C PRO A 6 -12.84 -11.36 1.59
N ASN A 7 -11.57 -11.20 1.98
CA ASN A 7 -10.77 -10.00 1.75
C ASN A 7 -10.36 -9.83 0.27
N GLU A 8 -10.12 -10.94 -0.44
CA GLU A 8 -9.79 -10.95 -1.87
C GLU A 8 -11.01 -10.54 -2.73
N SER A 9 -12.21 -10.95 -2.29
CA SER A 9 -13.48 -10.55 -2.92
C SER A 9 -13.80 -9.05 -2.73
N ILE A 10 -13.48 -8.47 -1.57
CA ILE A 10 -13.71 -7.04 -1.29
C ILE A 10 -12.78 -6.16 -2.13
N MET A 11 -11.51 -6.55 -2.26
CA MET A 11 -10.54 -5.82 -3.10
C MET A 11 -10.98 -5.77 -4.56
N ASN A 12 -11.42 -6.90 -5.13
CA ASN A 12 -11.85 -6.95 -6.53
C ASN A 12 -13.16 -6.18 -6.80
N TYR A 13 -14.11 -6.18 -5.87
CA TYR A 13 -15.38 -5.45 -6.04
C TYR A 13 -15.26 -3.93 -5.82
N ALA A 14 -14.20 -3.47 -5.14
CA ALA A 14 -14.03 -2.07 -4.76
C ALA A 14 -12.99 -1.30 -5.58
N MET A 15 -12.34 -1.89 -6.60
CA MET A 15 -11.26 -1.24 -7.34
C MET A 15 -11.67 0.09 -7.98
N ASP A 16 -12.89 0.21 -8.51
CA ASP A 16 -13.36 1.49 -9.09
C ASP A 16 -13.48 2.59 -8.02
N GLN A 17 -13.92 2.24 -6.82
CA GLN A 17 -13.99 3.17 -5.68
C GLN A 17 -12.61 3.54 -5.16
N ILE A 18 -11.66 2.60 -5.20
CA ILE A 18 -10.27 2.83 -4.83
C ILE A 18 -9.63 3.79 -5.83
N LYS A 19 -9.74 3.53 -7.14
CA LYS A 19 -9.20 4.37 -8.22
C LYS A 19 -9.69 5.81 -8.11
N ASN A 20 -10.99 6.01 -7.90
CA ASN A 20 -11.60 7.34 -7.80
C ASN A 20 -11.20 8.13 -6.54
N ASN A 21 -10.72 7.44 -5.49
CA ASN A 21 -10.36 8.05 -4.21
C ASN A 21 -8.88 7.84 -3.86
N LEU A 22 -8.04 7.59 -4.86
CA LEU A 22 -6.62 7.31 -4.66
C LEU A 22 -5.84 8.61 -4.41
N VAL A 23 -5.00 8.58 -3.38
CA VAL A 23 -4.19 9.70 -2.92
C VAL A 23 -2.72 9.29 -3.01
N TRP A 24 -2.09 9.63 -4.13
CA TRP A 24 -0.68 9.29 -4.39
C TRP A 24 0.31 10.13 -3.59
N ASP A 25 -0.04 11.38 -3.31
CA ASP A 25 0.82 12.38 -2.66
C ASP A 25 0.69 12.38 -1.13
N PHE A 26 0.13 11.30 -0.57
CA PHE A 26 0.02 11.14 0.87
C PHE A 26 1.38 10.78 1.48
N ASN A 27 1.67 11.32 2.67
CA ASN A 27 2.84 10.95 3.47
C ASN A 27 2.34 10.28 4.75
N VAL A 28 2.70 9.00 4.93
CA VAL A 28 2.24 8.18 6.06
C VAL A 28 2.71 8.72 7.41
N GLU A 29 3.92 9.28 7.46
CA GLU A 29 4.50 9.86 8.68
C GLU A 29 3.77 11.15 9.10
N LYS A 30 3.09 11.81 8.16
CA LYS A 30 2.36 13.08 8.39
C LYS A 30 0.85 12.94 8.34
N GLU A 31 0.32 11.71 8.28
CA GLU A 31 -1.11 11.47 8.07
C GLU A 31 -1.98 12.20 9.11
N PHE A 32 -1.58 12.18 10.37
CA PHE A 32 -2.37 12.76 11.46
C PHE A 32 -2.31 14.29 11.54
N ILE A 33 -1.44 14.94 10.78
CA ILE A 33 -1.30 16.41 10.76
C ILE A 33 -2.37 17.03 9.85
N ASN A 34 -2.54 16.49 8.64
CA ASN A 34 -3.51 16.95 7.64
C ASN A 34 -4.22 15.75 7.03
N ARG A 35 -5.09 15.12 7.83
CA ARG A 35 -5.69 13.83 7.50
C ARG A 35 -6.56 13.92 6.25
N LYS A 36 -6.05 13.38 5.14
CA LYS A 36 -6.82 13.17 3.91
C LYS A 36 -7.74 11.96 4.08
N LYS A 37 -8.86 11.94 3.37
CA LYS A 37 -9.72 10.76 3.22
C LYS A 37 -9.44 10.12 1.88
N GLY A 38 -9.38 8.80 1.83
CA GLY A 38 -9.18 8.07 0.57
C GLY A 38 -8.35 6.81 0.76
N TYR A 39 -7.68 6.39 -0.29
CA TYR A 39 -6.81 5.23 -0.32
C TYR A 39 -5.40 5.65 -0.75
N GLY A 40 -4.40 4.98 -0.22
CA GLY A 40 -3.00 5.14 -0.62
C GLY A 40 -2.33 3.78 -0.67
N PHE A 41 -1.20 3.69 -1.36
CA PHE A 41 -0.36 2.50 -1.33
C PHE A 41 0.86 2.76 -0.47
N VAL A 42 1.19 1.82 0.40
CA VAL A 42 2.38 1.85 1.27
C VAL A 42 3.07 0.50 1.28
N ILE A 43 4.31 0.50 1.72
CA ILE A 43 5.07 -0.69 2.05
C ILE A 43 4.86 -0.95 3.55
N ASP A 44 4.28 -2.09 3.90
CA ASP A 44 4.26 -2.63 5.26
C ASP A 44 5.50 -3.52 5.42
N LEU A 45 6.51 -3.02 6.13
CA LEU A 45 7.69 -3.79 6.50
C LEU A 45 7.42 -4.43 7.86
N ARG A 46 7.39 -5.76 7.88
CA ARG A 46 7.18 -6.55 9.08
C ARG A 46 8.00 -7.83 9.02
N ASN A 47 8.64 -8.20 10.13
CA ASN A 47 9.51 -9.38 10.19
C ASN A 47 10.56 -9.39 9.07
N CYS A 48 11.23 -8.26 8.85
CA CYS A 48 12.23 -8.08 7.79
C CYS A 48 11.73 -8.31 6.36
N THR A 49 10.41 -8.33 6.15
CA THR A 49 9.79 -8.62 4.85
C THR A 49 8.85 -7.48 4.46
N PRO A 50 9.06 -6.82 3.30
CA PRO A 50 8.15 -5.80 2.81
C PRO A 50 6.96 -6.41 2.07
N PHE A 51 5.79 -5.82 2.31
CA PHE A 51 4.54 -6.12 1.61
C PHE A 51 3.94 -4.84 1.06
N LEU A 52 3.47 -4.88 -0.18
CA LEU A 52 2.63 -3.82 -0.71
C LEU A 52 1.23 -3.96 -0.11
N VAL A 53 0.75 -2.88 0.51
CA VAL A 53 -0.57 -2.84 1.13
C VAL A 53 -1.36 -1.62 0.65
N LEU A 54 -2.67 -1.82 0.49
CA LEU A 54 -3.63 -0.76 0.32
C LEU A 54 -3.97 -0.17 1.69
N TYR A 55 -3.72 1.11 1.86
CA TYR A 55 -3.94 1.86 3.08
C TYR A 55 -5.18 2.73 2.94
N LYS A 56 -6.23 2.44 3.71
CA LYS A 56 -7.44 3.24 3.78
C LYS A 56 -7.28 4.32 4.85
N MET A 57 -7.33 5.58 4.43
CA MET A 57 -7.36 6.75 5.33
C MET A 57 -8.82 7.17 5.54
N ALA A 58 -9.36 6.95 6.74
CA ALA A 58 -10.68 7.45 7.12
C ALA A 58 -10.58 8.42 8.30
N GLN A 59 -11.66 9.13 8.62
CA GLN A 59 -11.65 10.22 9.61
C GLN A 59 -11.15 9.81 11.00
N TYR A 60 -11.48 8.59 11.43
CA TYR A 60 -11.20 8.09 12.78
C TYR A 60 -10.41 6.78 12.80
N VAL A 61 -10.25 6.13 11.65
CA VAL A 61 -9.60 4.83 11.55
C VAL A 61 -8.76 4.78 10.27
N SER A 62 -7.61 4.13 10.37
CA SER A 62 -6.84 3.75 9.19
C SER A 62 -6.65 2.24 9.19
N VAL A 63 -6.82 1.62 8.03
CA VAL A 63 -6.77 0.16 7.89
C VAL A 63 -5.90 -0.18 6.70
N SER A 64 -4.98 -1.12 6.87
CA SER A 64 -4.17 -1.68 5.79
C SER A 64 -4.69 -3.06 5.39
N HIS A 65 -4.67 -3.33 4.09
CA HIS A 65 -4.95 -4.65 3.52
C HIS A 65 -3.84 -5.03 2.56
N ASN A 66 -3.34 -6.26 2.62
CA ASN A 66 -2.36 -6.73 1.65
C ASN A 66 -2.94 -6.63 0.23
N CYS A 67 -2.15 -6.15 -0.72
CA CYS A 67 -2.52 -6.24 -2.12
C CYS A 67 -2.52 -7.72 -2.56
N PRO A 68 -3.54 -8.19 -3.31
CA PRO A 68 -3.60 -9.59 -3.75
C PRO A 68 -2.44 -9.91 -4.70
N GLN A 69 -2.01 -8.93 -5.49
CA GLN A 69 -0.78 -9.00 -6.28
C GLN A 69 0.31 -8.19 -5.60
N GLN A 70 1.51 -8.78 -5.50
CA GLN A 70 2.68 -8.17 -4.92
C GLN A 70 3.71 -7.83 -6.01
N PRO A 71 4.41 -6.69 -5.92
CA PRO A 71 5.54 -6.38 -6.79
C PRO A 71 6.72 -7.31 -6.52
N PRO A 72 7.70 -7.38 -7.43
CA PRO A 72 8.99 -7.98 -7.14
C PRO A 72 9.58 -7.41 -5.85
N GLN A 73 10.16 -8.26 -5.01
CA GLN A 73 10.69 -7.87 -3.71
C GLN A 73 11.78 -6.81 -3.85
N GLU A 74 12.62 -6.92 -4.88
CA GLU A 74 13.69 -5.98 -5.20
C GLU A 74 13.15 -4.55 -5.36
N LEU A 75 11.95 -4.39 -5.93
CA LEU A 75 11.33 -3.09 -6.15
C LEU A 75 10.93 -2.41 -4.83
N MET A 76 10.47 -3.21 -3.86
CA MET A 76 10.14 -2.70 -2.52
C MET A 76 11.39 -2.41 -1.70
N LEU A 77 12.40 -3.29 -1.78
CA LEU A 77 13.69 -3.09 -1.11
C LEU A 77 14.40 -1.83 -1.62
N GLU A 78 14.32 -1.54 -2.93
CA GLU A 78 14.84 -0.30 -3.52
C GLU A 78 14.18 0.94 -2.89
N ALA A 79 12.85 0.96 -2.80
CA ALA A 79 12.11 2.07 -2.20
C ALA A 79 12.44 2.28 -0.71
N LEU A 80 12.65 1.20 0.06
CA LEU A 80 13.09 1.28 1.45
C LEU A 80 14.53 1.80 1.56
N ARG A 81 15.43 1.34 0.67
CA ARG A 81 16.83 1.77 0.63
C ARG A 81 16.98 3.25 0.28
N GLU A 82 16.22 3.76 -0.67
CA GLU A 82 16.19 5.19 -1.04
C GLU A 82 15.85 6.09 0.17
N ARG A 83 15.07 5.56 1.13
CA ARG A 83 14.71 6.25 2.37
C ARG A 83 15.69 6.02 3.52
N GLY A 84 16.69 5.15 3.34
CA GLY A 84 17.63 4.77 4.40
C GLY A 84 17.00 3.91 5.51
N VAL A 85 15.92 3.18 5.21
CA VAL A 85 15.21 2.33 6.18
C VAL A 85 15.98 1.01 6.39
N SER A 86 16.15 0.60 7.64
CA SER A 86 16.71 -0.71 7.97
C SER A 86 15.63 -1.79 7.87
N LEU A 87 15.97 -2.97 7.34
CA LEU A 87 15.03 -4.10 7.27
C LEU A 87 14.67 -4.67 8.66
N GLU A 88 15.49 -4.40 9.67
CA GLU A 88 15.19 -4.80 11.04
C GLU A 88 14.09 -3.95 11.68
N GLU A 89 13.79 -2.79 11.10
CA GLU A 89 12.70 -1.93 11.54
C GLU A 89 11.36 -2.49 11.04
N SER A 90 10.29 -2.23 11.79
CA SER A 90 8.93 -2.51 11.34
C SER A 90 8.15 -1.22 11.23
N GLY A 91 7.34 -1.09 10.19
CA GLY A 91 6.60 0.15 9.96
C GLY A 91 5.96 0.24 8.59
N LEU A 92 5.22 1.33 8.40
CA LEU A 92 4.61 1.69 7.13
C LEU A 92 5.45 2.76 6.44
N TYR A 93 5.79 2.55 5.18
CA TYR A 93 6.64 3.43 4.40
C TYR A 93 5.97 3.82 3.08
N ASN A 94 6.23 5.04 2.63
CA ASN A 94 5.77 5.49 1.33
C ASN A 94 6.40 4.67 0.19
N ILE A 95 5.61 4.42 -0.85
CA ILE A 95 6.12 3.91 -2.13
C ILE A 95 6.95 4.96 -2.87
N ASN A 96 7.83 4.53 -3.77
CA ASN A 96 8.53 5.41 -4.72
C ASN A 96 7.83 5.42 -6.10
N SER A 97 8.42 6.15 -7.06
CA SER A 97 7.87 6.29 -8.41
C SER A 97 7.81 4.96 -9.17
N GLN A 98 8.78 4.07 -8.99
CA GLN A 98 8.81 2.79 -9.69
C GLN A 98 7.69 1.86 -9.21
N LEU A 99 7.47 1.79 -7.89
CA LEU A 99 6.34 1.07 -7.31
C LEU A 99 5.01 1.64 -7.79
N ARG A 100 4.88 2.96 -7.89
CA ARG A 100 3.68 3.59 -8.45
C ARG A 100 3.40 3.10 -9.87
N THR A 101 4.39 3.14 -10.76
CA THR A 101 4.24 2.65 -12.13
C THR A 101 3.82 1.18 -12.15
N TRP A 102 4.45 0.34 -11.33
CA TRP A 102 4.10 -1.07 -11.24
C TRP A 102 2.64 -1.26 -10.78
N ILE A 103 2.18 -0.50 -9.78
CA ILE A 103 0.80 -0.55 -9.27
C ILE A 103 -0.20 -0.15 -10.36
N GLU A 104 0.08 0.94 -11.09
CA GLU A 104 -0.74 1.41 -12.21
C GLU A 104 -0.85 0.33 -13.30
N GLU A 105 0.24 -0.38 -13.59
CA GLU A 105 0.29 -1.41 -14.63
C GLU A 105 -0.24 -2.79 -14.20
N ASN A 106 -0.36 -3.10 -12.91
CA ASN A 106 -0.67 -4.46 -12.47
C ASN A 106 -1.94 -4.53 -11.61
N ILE A 107 -2.18 -3.53 -10.77
CA ILE A 107 -3.31 -3.51 -9.84
C ILE A 107 -4.45 -2.63 -10.37
N LEU A 108 -4.12 -1.46 -10.93
CA LEU A 108 -5.12 -0.46 -11.32
C LEU A 108 -5.53 -0.53 -12.80
N LYS A 109 -5.18 -1.60 -13.51
CA LYS A 109 -5.69 -1.85 -14.87
C LYS A 109 -7.21 -1.97 -14.90
#